data_AF-A0A7S0SW72-F1
#
_entry.id   AF-A0A7S0SW72-F1
#
_cell.length_a   1.000
_cell.length_b   1.000
_cell.length_c   1.000
_cell.angle_alpha   90.00
_cell.angle_beta   90.00
_cell.angle_gamma   90.00
#
_symmetry.space_group_name_H-M   'P 1'
#
loop_
_entity.id
_entity.type
_entity.pdbx_description
1 polymer ?
#
loop_
_entity_poly.entity_id
_entity_poly.type
_entity_poly.pdbx_seq_one_letter_code
_entity_poly.pdbx_strand_id
1 'polypeptide(L)'
;QYLAWVRYQADNIPDVTVASIDQGQIVSSIQTNTITLANVIEECPESFKPDKDWENNVLKSFSELRLHIERLSLNLETRERKIAVPLMKDIKSWHLFCFGEVLMDDREDSHGEMSVEDNNDDSSISESELQADESYKEEELTDITEW
;
A
#
# COMPACT_ATOMS: atom_id res chain seq x y z
N GLN A 1 -14.43 53.57 7.14
CA GLN A 1 -15.28 54.06 6.04
C GLN A 1 -15.32 53.08 4.86
N TYR A 2 -14.17 52.64 4.34
CA TYR A 2 -14.10 51.66 3.24
C TYR A 2 -14.81 50.32 3.51
N LEU A 3 -14.58 49.68 4.66
CA LEU A 3 -15.21 48.38 4.97
C LEU A 3 -16.74 48.44 5.07
N ALA A 4 -17.29 49.58 5.51
CA ALA A 4 -18.74 49.79 5.54
C ALA A 4 -19.32 49.89 4.11
N TRP A 5 -18.59 50.55 3.20
CA TRP A 5 -18.95 50.61 1.79
C TRP A 5 -18.86 49.25 1.08
N VAL A 6 -17.85 48.44 1.40
CA VAL A 6 -17.72 47.07 0.86
C VAL A 6 -18.87 46.17 1.33
N ARG A 7 -19.23 46.23 2.61
CA ARG A 7 -20.39 45.49 3.15
C ARG A 7 -21.69 45.90 2.47
N TYR A 8 -21.91 47.21 2.36
CA TYR A 8 -23.05 47.74 1.63
C TYR A 8 -23.08 47.25 0.18
N GLN A 9 -21.94 47.21 -0.52
CA GLN A 9 -21.92 46.68 -1.89
C GLN A 9 -22.15 45.18 -1.97
N ALA A 10 -21.60 44.40 -1.03
CA ALA A 10 -21.84 42.96 -0.96
C ALA A 10 -23.32 42.63 -0.73
N ASP A 11 -24.02 43.38 0.13
CA ASP A 11 -25.47 43.22 0.37
C ASP A 11 -26.33 43.53 -0.86
N ASN A 12 -25.80 44.30 -1.83
CA ASN A 12 -26.49 44.67 -3.07
C ASN A 12 -26.20 43.71 -4.24
N ILE A 13 -25.36 42.70 -4.04
CA ILE A 13 -25.02 41.70 -5.05
C ILE A 13 -25.62 40.36 -4.62
N PRO A 14 -26.10 39.51 -5.55
CA PRO A 14 -26.55 38.16 -5.23
C PRO A 14 -25.43 37.32 -4.60
N ASP A 15 -25.75 36.64 -3.50
CA ASP A 15 -24.83 35.78 -2.73
C ASP A 15 -24.29 34.61 -3.57
N VAL A 16 -25.13 34.05 -4.44
CA VAL A 16 -24.74 33.02 -5.42
C VAL A 16 -25.30 33.40 -6.79
N THR A 17 -24.44 33.33 -7.81
CA THR A 17 -24.84 33.47 -9.21
C THR A 17 -24.48 32.21 -9.97
N VAL A 18 -25.40 31.72 -10.80
CA VAL A 18 -25.16 30.59 -11.70
C VAL A 18 -25.02 31.16 -13.11
N ALA A 19 -23.81 31.09 -13.65
CA ALA A 19 -23.57 31.50 -15.03
C ALA A 19 -24.20 30.48 -16.00
N SER A 20 -24.98 30.95 -16.97
CA SER A 20 -25.48 30.12 -18.05
C SER A 20 -24.34 29.82 -19.02
N ILE A 21 -23.79 28.61 -18.94
CA ILE A 21 -22.75 28.15 -19.87
C ILE A 21 -23.43 27.39 -21.01
N ASP A 22 -22.95 27.58 -22.25
CA ASP A 22 -23.40 26.77 -23.39
C ASP A 22 -23.03 25.30 -23.15
N GLN A 23 -24.04 24.51 -22.83
CA GLN A 23 -23.88 23.10 -22.46
C GLN A 23 -23.37 22.26 -23.64
N GLY A 24 -23.52 22.75 -24.88
CA GLY A 24 -23.01 22.08 -26.08
C GLY A 24 -21.49 21.84 -26.04
N GLN A 25 -20.73 22.77 -25.43
CA GLN A 25 -19.26 22.71 -25.32
C GLN A 25 -18.78 21.79 -24.19
N ILE A 26 -19.58 21.65 -23.12
CA ILE A 26 -19.23 20.83 -21.95
C ILE A 26 -19.58 19.37 -22.20
N VAL A 27 -20.76 19.12 -22.79
CA VAL A 27 -21.23 17.76 -23.10
C VAL A 27 -20.45 17.14 -24.25
N SER A 28 -19.89 17.95 -25.15
CA SER A 28 -18.97 17.47 -26.20
C SER A 28 -17.58 17.10 -25.69
N SER A 29 -17.23 17.51 -24.47
CA SER A 29 -15.95 17.14 -23.86
C SER A 29 -16.05 15.74 -23.27
N ILE A 30 -15.29 14.80 -23.81
CA ILE A 30 -15.24 13.42 -23.33
C ILE A 30 -14.58 13.43 -21.94
N GLN A 31 -15.37 13.17 -20.89
CA GLN A 31 -14.82 12.94 -19.56
C GLN A 31 -14.13 11.58 -19.53
N THR A 32 -12.95 11.52 -18.92
CA THR A 32 -12.25 10.27 -18.70
C THR A 32 -12.96 9.49 -17.60
N ASN A 33 -13.38 8.26 -17.92
CA ASN A 33 -13.94 7.34 -16.93
C ASN A 33 -12.91 7.07 -15.84
N THR A 34 -13.32 7.16 -14.59
CA THR A 34 -12.52 6.70 -13.47
C THR A 34 -12.46 5.17 -13.52
N ILE A 35 -11.25 4.62 -13.63
CA ILE A 35 -11.05 3.17 -13.56
C ILE A 35 -11.27 2.78 -12.10
N THR A 36 -12.40 2.16 -11.81
CA THR A 36 -12.60 1.49 -10.53
C THR A 36 -11.93 0.12 -10.64
N LEU A 37 -11.01 -0.17 -9.71
CA LEU A 37 -10.44 -1.50 -9.57
C LEU A 37 -11.56 -2.40 -9.07
N ALA A 38 -12.35 -2.96 -9.99
CA ALA A 38 -13.33 -3.97 -9.65
C ALA A 38 -12.53 -5.19 -9.18
N ASN A 39 -12.51 -5.42 -7.87
CA ASN A 39 -11.98 -6.66 -7.29
C ASN A 39 -12.98 -7.77 -7.63
N VAL A 40 -13.05 -8.15 -8.90
CA VAL A 40 -13.89 -9.24 -9.39
C VAL A 40 -13.18 -10.52 -8.97
N ILE A 41 -13.62 -11.10 -7.86
CA ILE A 41 -13.32 -12.49 -7.58
C ILE A 41 -14.12 -13.29 -8.61
N GLU A 42 -13.42 -14.06 -9.45
CA GLU A 42 -14.07 -14.91 -10.45
C GLU A 42 -15.03 -15.89 -9.78
N GLU A 43 -16.18 -16.14 -10.40
CA GLU A 43 -17.17 -17.08 -9.88
C GLU A 43 -16.58 -18.50 -9.85
N CYS A 44 -16.61 -19.14 -8.68
CA CYS A 44 -16.12 -20.51 -8.52
C CYS A 44 -17.04 -21.47 -9.30
N PRO A 45 -16.49 -22.40 -10.12
CA PRO A 45 -17.30 -23.43 -10.75
C PRO A 45 -18.07 -24.24 -9.70
N GLU A 46 -19.32 -24.58 -9.98
CA GLU A 46 -20.21 -25.23 -9.01
C GLU A 46 -19.67 -26.58 -8.49
N SER A 47 -18.81 -27.28 -9.24
CA SER A 47 -18.16 -28.52 -8.80
C SER A 47 -17.10 -28.33 -7.70
N PHE A 48 -16.57 -27.12 -7.55
CA PHE A 48 -15.55 -26.77 -6.56
C PHE A 48 -16.09 -25.85 -5.46
N LYS A 49 -17.39 -25.53 -5.51
CA LYS A 49 -18.02 -24.67 -4.53
C LYS A 49 -18.11 -25.41 -3.19
N PRO A 50 -17.56 -24.85 -2.11
CA PRO A 50 -17.63 -25.50 -0.82
C PRO A 50 -19.07 -25.50 -0.28
N ASP A 51 -19.38 -26.50 0.54
CA ASP A 51 -20.63 -26.55 1.28
C ASP A 51 -20.67 -25.45 2.35
N LYS A 52 -21.84 -24.85 2.59
CA LYS A 52 -21.99 -23.79 3.61
C LYS A 52 -21.62 -24.24 5.02
N ASP A 53 -21.89 -25.50 5.35
CA ASP A 53 -21.54 -26.04 6.66
C ASP A 53 -20.01 -26.17 6.81
N TRP A 54 -19.31 -26.50 5.72
CA TRP A 54 -17.85 -26.50 5.68
C TRP A 54 -17.30 -25.08 5.83
N GLU A 55 -17.85 -24.10 5.11
CA GLU A 55 -17.45 -22.69 5.23
C GLU A 55 -17.60 -22.19 6.68
N ASN A 56 -18.75 -22.45 7.30
CA ASN A 56 -19.03 -22.04 8.68
C ASN A 56 -18.07 -22.72 9.67
N ASN A 57 -17.77 -24.00 9.46
CA ASN A 57 -16.83 -24.72 10.31
C ASN A 57 -15.40 -24.16 10.16
N VAL A 58 -14.95 -23.87 8.94
CA VAL A 58 -13.65 -23.24 8.67
C VAL A 58 -13.55 -21.89 9.35
N LEU A 59 -14.57 -21.04 9.24
CA LEU A 59 -14.60 -19.73 9.90
C LEU A 59 -14.55 -19.85 11.43
N LYS A 60 -15.28 -20.81 12.00
CA LYS A 60 -15.24 -21.09 13.43
C LYS A 60 -13.85 -21.52 13.87
N SER A 61 -13.27 -22.54 13.22
CA SER A 61 -11.92 -23.04 13.53
C SER A 61 -10.86 -21.96 13.38
N PHE A 62 -10.97 -21.13 12.34
CA PHE A 62 -10.06 -20.00 12.13
C PHE A 62 -10.14 -18.97 13.26
N SER A 63 -11.36 -18.65 13.73
CA SER A 63 -11.55 -17.73 14.86
C SER A 63 -10.95 -18.28 16.16
N GLU A 64 -11.14 -19.56 16.43
CA GLU A 64 -10.59 -20.25 17.61
C GLU A 64 -9.06 -20.26 17.57
N LEU A 65 -8.47 -20.54 16.41
CA LEU A 65 -7.02 -20.50 16.20
C LEU A 65 -6.46 -19.09 16.42
N ARG A 66 -7.12 -18.05 15.91
CA ARG A 66 -6.69 -16.66 16.10
C ARG A 66 -6.66 -16.29 17.58
N LEU A 67 -7.72 -16.62 18.32
CA LEU A 67 -7.77 -16.40 19.78
C LEU A 67 -6.70 -17.19 20.53
N HIS A 68 -6.39 -18.42 20.07
CA HIS A 68 -5.34 -19.22 20.65
C HIS A 68 -3.95 -18.59 20.44
N ILE A 69 -3.63 -18.16 19.22
CA ILE A 69 -2.36 -17.50 18.88
C ILE A 69 -2.21 -16.19 19.68
N GLU A 70 -3.30 -15.41 19.80
CA GLU A 70 -3.30 -14.18 20.61
C GLU A 70 -2.95 -14.47 22.08
N ARG A 71 -3.55 -15.50 22.69
CA ARG A 71 -3.21 -15.90 24.07
C ARG A 71 -1.75 -16.32 24.21
N LEU A 72 -1.21 -17.06 23.25
CA LEU A 72 0.21 -17.44 23.26
C LEU A 72 1.12 -16.22 23.16
N SER A 73 0.75 -15.23 22.34
CA SER A 73 1.56 -14.02 22.15
C SER A 73 1.73 -13.18 23.44
N LEU A 74 0.79 -13.30 24.39
CA LEU A 74 0.89 -12.67 25.71
C LEU A 74 1.88 -13.37 26.64
N ASN A 75 2.24 -14.63 26.36
CA ASN A 75 3.20 -15.38 27.16
C ASN A 75 4.65 -15.00 26.76
N LEU A 76 5.38 -14.39 27.69
CA LEU A 76 6.76 -13.93 27.48
C LEU A 76 7.74 -15.06 27.10
N GLU A 77 7.49 -16.31 27.50
CA GLU A 77 8.37 -17.45 27.18
C GLU A 77 8.43 -17.77 25.67
N THR A 78 7.45 -17.28 24.90
CA THR A 78 7.39 -17.49 23.44
C THR A 78 7.98 -16.33 22.64
N ARG A 79 8.50 -15.28 23.30
CA ARG A 79 8.93 -14.03 22.65
C ARG A 79 10.32 -14.09 22.03
N GLU A 80 11.15 -15.03 22.47
CA GLU A 80 12.50 -15.21 21.93
C GLU A 80 12.45 -15.86 20.55
N ARG A 81 12.89 -15.12 19.53
CA ARG A 81 12.99 -15.63 18.17
C ARG A 81 14.20 -16.56 18.08
N LYS A 82 13.93 -17.84 17.81
CA LYS A 82 14.98 -18.85 17.59
C LYS A 82 15.58 -18.82 16.18
N ILE A 83 14.95 -18.11 15.26
CA ILE A 83 15.30 -18.05 13.84
C ILE A 83 15.39 -16.58 13.44
N ALA A 84 16.43 -16.24 12.67
CA ALA A 84 16.56 -14.92 12.07
C ALA A 84 15.47 -14.74 11.01
N VAL A 85 14.67 -13.68 11.16
CA VAL A 85 13.58 -13.35 10.23
C VAL A 85 14.06 -12.25 9.30
N PRO A 86 13.77 -12.31 7.98
CA PRO A 86 14.14 -11.27 7.03
C PRO A 86 13.60 -9.88 7.38
N LEU A 87 14.24 -8.84 6.83
CA LEU A 87 13.74 -7.47 6.90
C LEU A 87 12.41 -7.35 6.15
N MET A 88 11.48 -6.56 6.66
CA MET A 88 10.10 -6.49 6.14
C MET A 88 9.99 -6.04 4.68
N LYS A 89 10.98 -5.30 4.17
CA LYS A 89 11.03 -4.81 2.78
C LYS A 89 11.66 -5.79 1.80
N ASP A 90 12.29 -6.85 2.29
CA ASP A 90 13.03 -7.79 1.45
C ASP A 90 12.14 -8.94 0.96
N ILE A 91 11.41 -8.68 -0.13
CA ILE A 91 10.47 -9.64 -0.73
C ILE A 91 11.17 -10.94 -1.14
N LYS A 92 12.41 -10.87 -1.64
CA LYS A 92 13.16 -12.05 -2.10
C LYS A 92 13.55 -12.93 -0.93
N SER A 93 14.09 -12.33 0.13
CA SER A 93 14.43 -13.08 1.35
C SER A 93 13.18 -13.63 2.05
N TRP A 94 12.05 -12.93 2.02
CA TRP A 94 10.77 -13.49 2.52
C TRP A 94 10.29 -14.68 1.71
N HIS A 95 10.42 -14.63 0.39
CA HIS A 95 10.10 -15.77 -0.47
C HIS A 95 10.98 -16.97 -0.14
N LEU A 96 12.31 -16.78 -0.09
CA LEU A 96 13.28 -17.82 0.27
C LEU A 96 13.04 -18.37 1.68
N PHE A 97 12.71 -17.51 2.65
CA PHE A 97 12.44 -17.91 4.03
C PHE A 97 11.17 -18.75 4.17
N CYS A 98 10.10 -18.40 3.46
CA CYS A 98 8.81 -19.10 3.55
C CYS A 98 8.76 -20.36 2.69
N PHE A 99 9.37 -20.35 1.50
CA PHE A 99 9.21 -21.39 0.49
C PHE A 99 10.50 -22.15 0.17
N GLY A 100 11.66 -21.68 0.64
CA GLY A 100 12.96 -22.28 0.34
C GLY A 100 13.53 -21.84 -1.01
N GLU A 101 14.67 -22.43 -1.38
CA GLU A 101 15.32 -22.14 -2.66
C GLU A 101 14.51 -22.78 -3.77
N VAL A 102 13.79 -21.95 -4.51
CA VAL A 102 13.21 -22.37 -5.78
C VAL A 102 14.38 -22.43 -6.76
N LEU A 103 14.79 -23.64 -7.13
CA LEU A 103 15.56 -23.84 -8.37
C LEU A 103 14.65 -23.36 -9.50
N MET A 104 14.70 -22.06 -9.79
CA MET A 104 14.20 -21.54 -11.05
C MET A 104 15.10 -22.21 -12.08
N ASP A 105 14.60 -23.28 -12.71
CA ASP A 105 15.20 -23.81 -13.93
C ASP A 105 15.26 -22.60 -14.87
N ASP A 106 16.47 -22.13 -15.19
CA ASP A 106 16.76 -21.03 -16.12
C ASP A 106 16.35 -21.44 -17.55
N ARG A 107 15.13 -21.95 -17.73
CA ARG A 107 14.46 -21.92 -19.02
C ARG A 107 14.03 -20.49 -19.20
N GLU A 108 14.96 -19.73 -19.74
CA GLU A 108 14.73 -18.54 -20.55
C GLU A 108 13.59 -18.84 -21.53
N ASP A 109 12.35 -18.64 -21.10
CA ASP A 109 11.23 -18.58 -22.02
C ASP A 109 11.37 -17.26 -22.76
N SER A 110 11.95 -17.40 -23.94
CA SER A 110 12.18 -16.40 -24.96
C SER A 110 10.88 -15.65 -25.29
N HIS A 111 10.63 -14.57 -24.57
CA HIS A 111 9.79 -13.49 -25.06
C HIS A 111 10.71 -12.30 -25.34
N GLY A 112 11.00 -12.14 -26.64
CA GLY A 112 11.94 -11.15 -27.14
C GLY A 112 11.55 -9.74 -26.77
N GLU A 113 12.46 -9.05 -26.10
CA GLU A 113 12.57 -7.60 -26.16
C GLU A 113 13.97 -7.22 -26.60
N MET A 114 13.98 -6.35 -27.61
CA MET A 114 15.10 -5.88 -28.39
C MET A 114 16.02 -5.02 -27.52
N SER A 115 17.27 -5.44 -27.40
CA SER A 115 18.32 -4.66 -26.76
C SER A 115 18.65 -3.40 -27.56
N VAL A 116 18.64 -2.25 -26.88
CA VAL A 116 19.49 -1.11 -27.26
C VAL A 116 20.54 -1.02 -26.16
N GLU A 117 21.76 -1.38 -26.55
CA GLU A 117 22.96 -1.23 -25.74
C GLU A 117 23.24 0.26 -25.52
N ASP A 118 23.54 0.65 -24.28
CA ASP A 118 24.45 1.76 -24.06
C ASP A 118 25.38 1.41 -22.88
N ASN A 119 26.66 1.28 -23.22
CA ASN A 119 27.76 0.96 -22.32
C ASN A 119 28.26 2.25 -21.64
N ASN A 120 28.43 2.21 -20.32
CA ASN A 120 29.39 3.02 -19.55
C ASN A 120 29.48 2.36 -18.16
N ASP A 121 30.42 1.44 -17.94
CA ASP A 121 31.85 1.63 -17.66
C ASP A 121 32.15 2.19 -16.26
N ASP A 122 33.10 1.47 -15.66
CA ASP A 122 34.00 1.85 -14.58
C ASP A 122 33.54 1.84 -13.12
N SER A 123 34.54 1.74 -12.25
CA SER A 123 34.72 0.63 -11.32
C SER A 123 34.81 1.06 -9.86
N SER A 124 34.89 0.03 -9.02
CA SER A 124 35.65 -0.03 -7.76
C SER A 124 35.00 0.56 -6.49
N ILE A 125 34.54 -0.41 -5.70
CA ILE A 125 34.46 -0.37 -4.23
C ILE A 125 35.84 -0.04 -3.64
N SER A 126 35.83 0.81 -2.62
CA SER A 126 36.78 0.72 -1.50
C SER A 126 36.05 0.99 -0.19
N GLU A 127 36.07 -0.02 0.68
CA GLU A 127 35.72 0.06 2.10
C GLU A 127 36.69 0.98 2.85
N SER A 128 36.18 1.84 3.73
CA SER A 128 36.83 2.15 5.01
C SER A 128 35.95 3.07 5.85
N GLU A 129 35.64 2.59 7.06
CA GLU A 129 35.56 3.31 8.33
C GLU A 129 34.78 4.63 8.37
N LEU A 130 33.64 4.63 9.07
CA LEU A 130 33.35 5.74 10.00
C LEU A 130 32.64 5.24 11.25
N GLN A 131 33.30 5.55 12.37
CA GLN A 131 32.94 5.25 13.75
C GLN A 131 31.69 6.00 14.20
N ALA A 132 31.11 5.48 15.27
CA ALA A 132 29.99 6.01 16.02
C ALA A 132 30.10 7.51 16.35
N ASP A 133 28.98 8.21 16.23
CA ASP A 133 28.67 9.35 17.09
C ASP A 133 27.20 9.28 17.51
N GLU A 134 27.00 8.82 18.75
CA GLU A 134 25.78 9.03 19.51
C GLU A 134 25.73 10.49 19.94
N SER A 135 24.87 11.28 19.30
CA SER A 135 24.41 12.53 19.91
C SER A 135 22.91 12.69 19.69
N TYR A 136 22.16 12.10 20.63
CA TYR A 136 20.74 12.33 20.81
C TYR A 136 20.52 13.81 21.19
N LYS A 137 19.71 14.51 20.42
CA LYS A 137 18.98 15.69 20.89
C LYS A 137 17.51 15.29 21.03
N GLU A 138 17.06 15.21 22.27
CA GLU A 138 15.65 15.30 22.63
C GLU A 138 15.15 16.69 22.21
N GLU A 139 14.22 16.73 21.26
CA GLU A 139 13.32 17.88 21.11
C GLU A 139 11.88 17.36 21.14
N GLU A 140 11.12 18.01 22.01
CA GLU A 140 9.73 17.75 22.38
C GLU A 140 8.81 17.58 21.17
N LEU A 141 8.07 16.47 21.11
CA LEU A 141 6.87 16.39 20.30
C LEU A 141 5.67 16.59 21.22
N THR A 142 5.29 17.86 21.41
CA THR A 142 4.00 18.22 21.96
C THR A 142 2.92 18.01 20.89
N ASP A 143 1.90 17.27 21.30
CA ASP A 143 0.49 17.53 20.98
C ASP A 143 0.06 17.43 19.51
N ILE A 144 -0.30 16.21 19.08
CA ILE A 144 -1.34 16.01 18.06
C ILE A 144 -2.17 14.78 18.44
N THR A 145 -3.07 14.92 19.41
CA THR A 145 -4.29 14.12 19.48
C THR A 145 -5.46 15.00 19.09
N GLU A 146 -5.71 15.14 17.78
CA GLU A 146 -7.01 15.53 17.23
C GLU A 146 -6.99 15.37 15.70
N TRP A 147 -7.39 14.18 15.22
CA TRP A 147 -8.12 13.95 13.97
C TRP A 147 -8.94 12.67 14.13
#